data_AF-A0A953QF60-F1
#
_entry.id   AF-A0A953QF60-F1
#
_cell.length_a   1.000
_cell.length_b   1.000
_cell.length_c   1.000
_cell.angle_alpha   90.00
_cell.angle_beta   90.00
_cell.angle_gamma   90.00
#
_symmetry.space_group_name_H-M   'P 1'
#
loop_
_entity.id
_entity.type
_entity.pdbx_description
1 polymer ?
#
loop_
_entity_poly.entity_id
_entity_poly.type
_entity_poly.pdbx_seq_one_letter_code
_entity_poly.pdbx_strand_id
1 'polypeptide(L)'
;MKFLCVLCALCGLALPAHALDREAFTFTRYQLEARIEPEQQRLAVRGKIILRNDSTTAQKNLVLQISSTLSWISIQADGKAVGRSNSRSATRVWFHWIQPA
;
A
#
# COMPACT_ATOMS: atom_id res chain seq x y z
N MET A 1 -14.77 -16.08 34.77
CA MET A 1 -14.86 -14.78 34.06
C MET A 1 -13.58 -13.95 34.18
N LYS A 2 -12.82 -14.00 35.29
CA LYS A 2 -11.56 -13.25 35.45
C LYS A 2 -10.37 -13.83 34.63
N PHE A 3 -10.32 -15.16 34.47
CA PHE A 3 -9.26 -15.85 33.71
C PHE A 3 -9.28 -15.57 32.20
N LEU A 4 -10.46 -15.38 31.59
CA LEU A 4 -10.56 -15.02 30.17
C LEU A 4 -9.94 -13.65 29.86
N CYS A 5 -10.10 -12.67 30.76
CA CYS A 5 -9.52 -11.35 30.58
C CYS A 5 -7.99 -11.36 30.65
N VAL A 6 -7.42 -12.16 31.56
CA VAL A 6 -5.95 -12.32 31.67
C VAL A 6 -5.38 -13.03 30.44
N LEU A 7 -6.08 -14.05 29.93
CA LEU A 7 -5.68 -14.76 28.70
C LEU A 7 -5.69 -13.83 27.48
N CYS A 8 -6.70 -12.95 27.38
CA CYS A 8 -6.83 -11.99 26.29
C CYS A 8 -5.74 -10.90 26.35
N ALA A 9 -5.42 -10.42 27.55
CA ALA A 9 -4.33 -9.45 27.77
C ALA A 9 -2.95 -10.05 27.43
N LEU A 10 -2.69 -11.32 27.79
CA LEU A 10 -1.45 -12.02 27.42
C LEU A 10 -1.34 -12.23 25.90
N CYS A 11 -2.45 -12.54 25.23
CA CYS A 11 -2.47 -12.81 23.79
C CYS A 11 -2.27 -11.52 22.96
N GLY A 12 -2.80 -10.38 23.43
CA GLY A 12 -2.63 -9.09 22.76
C GLY A 12 -1.19 -8.56 22.75
N LEU A 13 -0.35 -8.95 23.72
CA LEU A 13 1.06 -8.53 23.82
C LEU A 13 2.02 -9.36 22.96
N ALA A 14 1.60 -10.56 22.51
CA ALA A 14 2.48 -11.54 21.88
C ALA A 14 2.35 -11.61 20.35
N LEU A 15 1.41 -10.88 19.75
CA LEU A 15 1.28 -10.84 18.29
C LEU A 15 2.23 -9.75 17.75
N PRO A 16 3.31 -10.12 17.04
CA PRO A 16 4.07 -9.12 16.30
C PRO A 16 3.12 -8.51 15.28
N ALA A 17 2.77 -7.25 15.48
CA ALA A 17 2.14 -6.44 14.47
C ALA A 17 3.19 -6.29 13.35
N HIS A 18 3.17 -7.18 12.37
CA HIS A 18 3.96 -7.05 11.15
C HIS A 18 3.44 -5.81 10.41
N ALA A 19 4.00 -4.66 10.77
CA ALA A 19 3.79 -3.43 10.08
C ALA A 19 4.32 -3.57 8.65
N LEU A 20 3.61 -2.98 7.71
CA LEU A 20 4.02 -3.02 6.32
C LEU A 20 5.33 -2.24 6.16
N ASP A 21 6.34 -2.90 5.61
CA ASP A 21 7.63 -2.28 5.35
C ASP A 21 7.52 -1.32 4.16
N ARG A 22 7.63 -0.02 4.44
CA ARG A 22 7.53 1.05 3.43
C ARG A 22 8.84 1.29 2.70
N GLU A 23 9.94 0.78 3.24
CA GLU A 23 11.29 1.04 2.77
C GLU A 23 11.92 -0.22 2.15
N ALA A 24 11.20 -1.34 2.14
CA ALA A 24 11.64 -2.58 1.50
C ALA A 24 11.98 -2.46 0.01
N PHE A 25 11.47 -1.44 -0.69
CA PHE A 25 11.63 -1.29 -2.13
C PHE A 25 12.45 -0.06 -2.51
N THR A 26 13.52 -0.30 -3.28
CA THR A 26 14.30 0.76 -3.93
C THR A 26 13.84 0.95 -5.37
N PHE A 27 13.58 2.19 -5.75
CA PHE A 27 13.28 2.53 -7.14
C PHE A 27 14.58 2.57 -7.96
N THR A 28 14.68 1.71 -8.97
CA THR A 28 15.88 1.60 -9.82
C THR A 28 15.71 2.29 -11.17
N ARG A 29 14.47 2.49 -11.62
CA ARG A 29 14.16 3.21 -12.86
C ARG A 29 12.74 3.78 -12.87
N TYR A 30 12.60 4.95 -13.48
CA TYR A 30 11.32 5.58 -13.79
C TYR A 30 11.24 5.88 -15.28
N GLN A 31 10.12 5.54 -15.89
CA GLN A 31 9.73 5.94 -17.24
C GLN A 31 8.31 6.49 -17.15
N LEU A 32 8.18 7.80 -17.10
CA LEU A 32 6.90 8.48 -16.88
C LEU A 32 6.61 9.41 -18.05
N GLU A 33 5.39 9.35 -18.54
CA GLU A 33 4.82 10.22 -19.55
C GLU A 33 3.71 11.03 -18.88
N ALA A 34 3.89 12.35 -18.82
CA ALA A 34 2.92 13.28 -18.26
C ALA A 34 2.19 14.01 -19.38
N ARG A 35 0.86 14.02 -19.31
CA ARG A 35 -0.01 14.81 -20.16
C ARG A 35 -0.67 15.89 -19.32
N ILE A 36 -0.47 17.14 -19.72
CA ILE A 36 -1.08 18.31 -19.11
C ILE A 36 -2.18 18.79 -20.06
N GLU A 37 -3.38 18.99 -19.53
CA GLU A 37 -4.54 19.48 -20.26
C GLU A 37 -5.06 20.73 -19.55
N PRO A 38 -4.53 21.92 -19.88
CA PRO A 38 -4.80 23.16 -19.13
C PRO A 38 -6.29 23.54 -19.14
N GLU A 39 -6.96 23.41 -20.28
CA GLU A 39 -8.39 23.69 -20.44
C GLU A 39 -9.27 22.88 -19.49
N GLN A 40 -8.83 21.67 -19.12
CA GLN A 40 -9.53 20.75 -18.22
C GLN A 40 -8.91 20.74 -16.82
N GLN A 41 -7.88 21.56 -16.59
CA GLN A 41 -7.06 21.59 -15.37
C GLN A 41 -6.59 20.19 -14.92
N ARG A 42 -6.27 19.34 -15.90
CA ARG A 42 -6.01 17.92 -15.66
C ARG A 42 -4.54 17.58 -15.91
N LEU A 43 -3.98 16.81 -14.99
CA LEU A 43 -2.70 16.14 -15.14
C LEU A 43 -2.94 14.63 -15.16
N ALA A 44 -2.58 13.99 -16.26
CA ALA A 44 -2.57 12.53 -16.37
C ALA A 44 -1.13 12.06 -16.48
N VAL A 45 -0.77 11.03 -15.71
CA VAL A 45 0.55 10.40 -15.78
C VAL A 45 0.38 8.92 -16.04
N ARG A 46 1.10 8.42 -17.04
CA ARG A 46 1.24 7.00 -17.32
C ARG A 46 2.71 6.65 -17.29
N GLY A 47 3.06 5.45 -16.86
CA GLY A 47 4.45 5.05 -16.89
C GLY A 47 4.72 3.67 -16.32
N LYS A 48 6.00 3.32 -16.37
CA LYS A 48 6.56 2.11 -15.76
C LYS A 48 7.61 2.51 -14.75
N ILE A 49 7.51 1.94 -13.56
CA ILE A 49 8.55 2.00 -12.54
C ILE A 49 9.17 0.61 -12.40
N ILE A 50 10.47 0.57 -12.12
CA ILE A 50 11.17 -0.67 -11.79
C ILE A 50 11.62 -0.56 -10.34
N LEU A 51 11.27 -1.57 -9.56
CA LEU A 51 11.54 -1.66 -8.13
C LEU A 51 12.37 -2.90 -7.86
N ARG A 52 13.27 -2.81 -6.89
CA ARG A 52 13.97 -3.97 -6.33
C ARG A 52 13.61 -4.08 -4.86
N ASN A 53 13.24 -5.28 -4.42
CA ASN A 53 13.07 -5.57 -3.00
C ASN A 53 14.46 -5.76 -2.38
N ASP A 54 14.87 -4.82 -1.53
CA ASP A 54 16.15 -4.83 -0.82
C ASP A 54 16.00 -5.38 0.61
N SER A 55 14.78 -5.73 1.04
CA SER A 55 14.55 -6.37 2.33
C SER A 55 14.93 -7.85 2.31
N THR A 56 15.17 -8.42 3.50
CA THR A 56 15.50 -9.86 3.66
C THR A 56 14.30 -10.79 3.50
N THR A 57 13.10 -10.24 3.28
CA THR A 57 11.85 -11.02 3.21
C THR A 57 11.06 -10.68 1.95
N ALA A 58 10.28 -11.65 1.46
CA ALA A 58 9.39 -11.40 0.34
C ALA A 58 8.22 -10.51 0.78
N GLN A 59 8.03 -9.38 0.09
CA GLN A 59 6.94 -8.45 0.37
C GLN A 59 5.68 -8.82 -0.42
N LYS A 60 4.53 -8.89 0.27
CA LYS A 60 3.23 -9.18 -0.35
C LYS A 60 2.53 -7.93 -0.86
N ASN A 61 2.83 -6.77 -0.27
CA ASN A 61 2.24 -5.50 -0.64
C ASN A 61 3.33 -4.49 -0.96
N LEU A 62 3.02 -3.56 -1.86
CA LEU A 62 3.85 -2.42 -2.21
C LEU A 62 3.09 -1.14 -1.85
N VAL A 63 3.73 -0.24 -1.12
CA VAL A 63 3.17 1.07 -0.79
C VAL A 63 3.73 2.11 -1.73
N LEU A 64 2.86 2.74 -2.53
CA LEU A 64 3.22 3.88 -3.36
C LEU A 64 2.42 5.10 -2.94
N GLN A 65 3.13 6.19 -2.66
CA GLN A 65 2.51 7.47 -2.37
C GLN A 65 2.40 8.30 -3.66
N ILE A 66 1.24 8.91 -3.86
CA ILE A 66 1.00 9.95 -4.87
C ILE A 66 0.46 11.19 -4.17
N SER A 67 0.49 12.33 -4.87
CA SER A 67 -0.16 13.55 -4.39
C SER A 67 -1.63 13.28 -4.06
N SER A 68 -2.17 13.95 -3.05
CA SER A 68 -3.58 13.84 -2.63
C SER A 68 -4.57 14.25 -3.73
N THR A 69 -4.12 15.05 -4.69
CA THR A 69 -4.89 15.51 -5.86
C THR A 69 -4.86 14.52 -7.03
N LEU A 70 -4.01 13.49 -6.97
CA LEU A 70 -3.91 12.46 -7.99
C LEU A 70 -4.69 11.21 -7.57
N SER A 71 -5.25 10.52 -8.56
CA SER A 71 -5.94 9.26 -8.37
C SER A 71 -5.36 8.21 -9.28
N TRP A 72 -5.19 7.01 -8.75
CA TRP A 72 -4.76 5.88 -9.54
C TRP A 72 -5.88 5.39 -10.47
N ILE A 73 -5.61 5.26 -11.76
CA ILE A 73 -6.57 4.72 -12.74
C ILE A 73 -6.40 3.21 -12.81
N SER A 74 -5.27 2.72 -13.33
CA SER A 74 -4.91 1.30 -13.40
C SER A 74 -3.52 1.05 -12.84
N ILE A 75 -3.30 -0.10 -12.20
CA ILE A 75 -1.96 -0.57 -11.82
C ILE A 75 -1.79 -1.99 -12.36
N GLN A 76 -0.62 -2.27 -12.92
CA GLN A 76 -0.23 -3.60 -13.36
C GLN A 76 1.16 -3.92 -12.82
N ALA A 77 1.37 -5.16 -12.38
CA ALA A 77 2.68 -5.71 -12.06
C ALA A 77 2.96 -6.84 -13.06
N ASP A 78 4.11 -6.77 -13.74
CA ASP A 78 4.50 -7.74 -14.78
C ASP A 78 3.39 -8.03 -15.81
N GLY A 79 2.69 -6.97 -16.23
CA GLY A 79 1.60 -7.05 -17.21
C GLY A 79 0.27 -7.61 -16.68
N LYS A 80 0.19 -7.93 -15.39
CA LYS A 80 -1.03 -8.42 -14.74
C LYS A 80 -1.67 -7.32 -13.89
N ALA A 81 -2.98 -7.15 -14.02
CA ALA A 81 -3.72 -6.23 -13.16
C ALA A 81 -3.62 -6.67 -11.70
N VAL A 82 -3.37 -5.72 -10.81
CA VAL A 82 -3.27 -5.97 -9.37
C VAL A 82 -4.32 -5.18 -8.61
N GLY A 83 -4.81 -5.77 -7.52
CA GLY A 83 -5.70 -5.10 -6.59
C GLY A 83 -5.00 -3.90 -5.95
N ARG A 84 -5.75 -2.81 -5.76
CA ARG A 84 -5.28 -1.59 -5.10
C ARG A 84 -6.19 -1.28 -3.94
N SER A 85 -5.60 -0.95 -2.80
CA SER A 85 -6.31 -0.32 -1.69
C SER A 85 -5.85 1.13 -1.56
N ASN A 86 -6.79 2.08 -1.60
CA ASN A 86 -6.50 3.49 -1.42
C ASN A 86 -6.71 3.86 0.06
N SER A 87 -5.62 3.94 0.83
CA SER A 87 -5.68 4.58 2.15
C SER A 87 -5.28 6.05 2.03
N ARG A 88 -6.26 6.96 2.13
CA ARG A 88 -6.02 8.42 2.21
C ARG A 88 -5.46 8.86 3.57
N SER A 89 -5.26 7.91 4.48
CA SER A 89 -4.77 8.16 5.84
C SER A 89 -3.44 7.42 6.04
N ALA A 90 -2.35 8.02 5.56
CA ALA A 90 -1.08 7.86 6.26
C ALA A 90 -1.28 8.50 7.65
N THR A 91 -1.80 7.71 8.60
CA THR A 91 -2.03 7.87 10.07
C THR A 91 -3.35 7.20 10.52
N ARG A 92 -3.89 6.21 9.79
CA ARG A 92 -4.82 5.26 10.44
C ARG A 92 -4.69 3.87 9.86
N VAL A 93 -3.98 3.02 10.60
CA VAL A 93 -4.11 1.57 10.50
C VAL A 93 -5.56 1.25 10.88
N TRP A 94 -6.34 0.73 9.94
CA TRP A 94 -7.51 -0.09 10.25
C TRP A 94 -7.27 -1.46 9.62
N PHE A 95 -6.86 -2.41 10.45
CA PHE A 95 -7.15 -3.81 10.18
C PHE A 95 -8.60 -4.03 10.60
N HIS A 96 -9.47 -4.33 9.65
CA HIS A 96 -10.69 -5.04 9.94
C HIS A 96 -11.03 -5.98 8.78
N TRP A 97 -10.68 -7.25 8.96
CA TRP A 97 -11.40 -8.33 8.29
C TRP A 97 -12.77 -8.44 8.97
N ILE A 98 -13.84 -8.04 8.29
CA ILE A 98 -15.15 -8.65 8.46
C ILE A 98 -15.47 -9.34 7.14
N GLN A 99 -15.52 -10.67 7.16
CA GLN A 99 -16.36 -11.43 6.23
C GLN A 99 -17.81 -11.23 6.64
N PRO A 100 -18.71 -10.78 5.74
CA PRO A 100 -20.14 -11.00 5.95
C PRO A 100 -20.52 -12.38 5.41
N ALA A 101 -21.10 -13.17 6.33
CA ALA A 101 -21.90 -14.40 6.21
C ALA A 101 -21.44 -15.47 5.20
#